data_AF-A0AAV4FPU9-F1
#
_entry.id   AF-A0AAV4FPU9-F1
#
_cell.length_a   1.000
_cell.length_b   1.000
_cell.length_c   1.000
_cell.angle_alpha   90.00
_cell.angle_beta   90.00
_cell.angle_gamma   90.00
#
_symmetry.space_group_name_H-M   'P 1'
#
loop_
_entity.id
_entity.type
_entity.pdbx_description
1 polymer ?
#
loop_
_entity_poly.entity_id
_entity_poly.type
_entity_poly.pdbx_seq_one_letter_code
_entity_poly.pdbx_strand_id
1 'polypeptide(L)'
;MEKDKILERWSEYIKELFDDERKEIEVMKGNFAGPPILKDEVRTAIWKMKNGKATGPDNIAAEQIKALDEFDINKITELLDEIYETGEIPKEMLKSIFIALPKKDGATECELHRTISFMSKVTKILLRKVMMRVRNKIRPEIGDTQCGFVEGKGTTNAVYMLKMIIERALEMQKDIYLCFIDYTKAFDRVKHW
;
A
#
# COMPACT_ATOMS: atom_id res chain seq x y z
N MET A 1 8.80 -27.44 17.16
CA MET A 1 8.34 -27.06 18.53
C MET A 1 8.50 -25.58 18.82
N GLU A 2 9.71 -24.99 18.83
CA GLU A 2 9.86 -23.54 19.12
C GLU A 2 9.40 -22.65 17.95
N LYS A 3 9.76 -23.01 16.71
CA LYS A 3 9.34 -22.28 15.50
C LYS A 3 7.82 -22.29 15.30
N ASP A 4 7.17 -23.42 15.55
CA ASP A 4 5.71 -23.55 15.38
C ASP A 4 4.96 -22.67 16.38
N LYS A 5 5.42 -22.62 17.64
CA LYS A 5 4.88 -21.71 18.67
C LYS A 5 5.08 -20.24 18.30
N ILE A 6 6.23 -19.89 17.70
CA ILE A 6 6.47 -18.53 17.20
C ILE A 6 5.48 -18.20 16.07
N LEU A 7 5.29 -19.11 15.11
CA LEU A 7 4.34 -18.91 14.01
C LEU A 7 2.90 -18.81 14.51
N GLU A 8 2.52 -19.61 15.50
CA GLU A 8 1.22 -19.56 16.16
C GLU A 8 1.00 -18.19 16.82
N ARG A 9 1.96 -17.71 17.61
CA ARG A 9 1.88 -16.38 18.24
C ARG A 9 1.77 -15.26 17.20
N TRP A 10 2.50 -15.34 16.09
CA TRP A 10 2.39 -14.39 14.99
C TRP A 10 1.01 -14.44 14.32
N SER A 11 0.48 -15.64 14.11
CA SER A 11 -0.86 -15.83 13.53
C SER A 11 -1.94 -15.22 14.43
N GLU A 12 -1.89 -15.46 15.74
CA GLU A 12 -2.80 -14.83 16.71
C GLU A 12 -2.69 -13.32 16.67
N TYR A 13 -1.47 -12.77 16.76
CA TYR A 13 -1.24 -11.33 16.73
C TYR A 13 -1.78 -10.67 15.45
N ILE A 14 -1.58 -11.29 14.29
CA ILE A 14 -2.09 -10.75 13.02
C ILE A 14 -3.62 -10.81 12.97
N LYS A 15 -4.24 -11.89 13.48
CA LYS A 15 -5.71 -11.96 13.57
C LYS A 15 -6.25 -10.85 14.45
N GLU A 16 -5.70 -10.67 15.66
CA GLU A 16 -6.09 -9.59 16.58
C GLU A 16 -5.86 -8.20 15.97
N LEU A 17 -4.80 -8.04 15.17
CA LEU A 17 -4.45 -6.76 14.57
C LEU A 17 -5.46 -6.29 13.51
N PHE A 18 -6.01 -7.23 12.74
CA PHE A 18 -6.99 -6.97 11.68
C PHE A 18 -8.44 -7.23 12.11
N ASP A 19 -8.66 -7.69 13.34
CA ASP A 19 -9.98 -7.82 13.93
C ASP A 19 -10.53 -6.43 14.24
N ASP A 20 -11.71 -6.11 13.69
CA ASP A 20 -12.27 -4.77 13.74
C ASP A 20 -13.80 -4.78 13.89
N GLU A 21 -14.25 -4.60 15.13
CA GLU A 21 -15.67 -4.56 15.50
C GLU A 21 -16.30 -3.16 15.35
N ARG A 22 -15.57 -2.15 14.84
CA ARG A 22 -16.14 -0.81 14.66
C ARG A 22 -17.36 -0.87 13.72
N LYS A 23 -18.25 0.12 13.75
CA LYS A 23 -19.41 0.18 12.83
C LYS A 23 -18.96 0.31 11.37
N GLU A 24 -19.67 -0.32 10.45
CA GLU A 24 -19.43 -0.15 9.01
C GLU A 24 -19.60 1.31 8.62
N ILE A 25 -18.72 1.76 7.73
CA ILE A 25 -18.78 3.11 7.16
C ILE A 25 -19.63 3.02 5.92
N GLU A 26 -20.59 3.93 5.77
CA GLU A 26 -21.42 3.99 4.56
C GLU A 26 -20.52 4.30 3.35
N VAL A 27 -20.42 3.34 2.43
CA VAL A 27 -19.62 3.50 1.21
C VAL A 27 -20.40 4.43 0.28
N MET A 28 -19.74 5.49 -0.21
CA MET A 28 -20.32 6.36 -1.23
C MET A 28 -20.82 5.53 -2.41
N LYS A 29 -22.10 5.66 -2.74
CA LYS A 29 -22.69 5.02 -3.92
C LYS A 29 -22.42 5.89 -5.14
N GLY A 30 -21.80 5.32 -6.16
CA GLY A 30 -21.48 6.02 -7.40
C GLY A 30 -21.03 5.05 -8.48
N ASN A 31 -21.08 5.49 -9.74
CA ASN A 31 -20.50 4.72 -10.84
C ASN A 31 -18.98 4.88 -10.81
N PHE A 32 -18.30 3.92 -10.18
CA PHE A 32 -16.84 3.91 -10.10
C PHE A 32 -16.18 3.12 -11.24
N ALA A 33 -16.97 2.60 -12.20
CA ALA A 33 -16.46 1.85 -13.34
C ALA A 33 -15.35 2.65 -14.03
N GLY A 34 -14.21 2.00 -14.23
CA GLY A 34 -13.14 2.49 -15.08
C GLY A 34 -13.21 1.82 -16.44
N PRO A 35 -12.44 2.31 -17.42
CA PRO A 35 -12.27 1.59 -18.68
C PRO A 35 -11.63 0.20 -18.43
N PRO A 36 -11.68 -0.71 -19.42
CA PRO A 36 -10.92 -1.96 -19.38
C PRO A 36 -9.42 -1.71 -19.11
N ILE A 37 -8.74 -2.70 -18.55
CA ILE A 37 -7.28 -2.69 -18.38
C ILE A 37 -6.64 -2.89 -19.75
N LEU A 38 -5.85 -1.91 -20.18
CA LEU A 38 -5.18 -1.98 -21.48
C LEU A 38 -3.84 -2.69 -21.38
N LYS A 39 -3.45 -3.40 -22.44
CA LYS A 39 -2.16 -4.09 -22.53
C LYS A 39 -0.97 -3.17 -22.24
N ASP A 40 -1.01 -1.93 -22.74
CA ASP A 40 0.07 -0.95 -22.52
C ASP A 40 0.20 -0.54 -21.05
N GLU A 41 -0.89 -0.58 -20.29
CA GLU A 41 -0.87 -0.31 -18.86
C GLU A 41 -0.19 -1.45 -18.10
N VAL A 42 -0.47 -2.69 -18.51
CA VAL A 42 0.21 -3.89 -18.00
C VAL A 42 1.70 -3.86 -18.34
N ARG A 43 2.07 -3.60 -19.60
CA ARG A 43 3.47 -3.45 -20.03
C ARG A 43 4.20 -2.39 -19.21
N THR A 44 3.58 -1.22 -19.05
CA THR A 44 4.16 -0.12 -18.27
C THR A 44 4.37 -0.52 -16.81
N ALA A 45 3.42 -1.25 -16.22
CA ALA A 45 3.54 -1.73 -14.85
C ALA A 45 4.67 -2.76 -14.70
N ILE A 46 4.81 -3.70 -15.63
CA ILE A 46 5.89 -4.69 -15.69
C ILE A 46 7.24 -3.99 -15.82
N TRP A 47 7.38 -3.06 -16.76
CA TRP A 47 8.61 -2.32 -17.00
C TRP A 47 9.07 -1.54 -15.75
N LYS A 48 8.13 -0.89 -15.05
CA LYS A 48 8.40 -0.13 -13.81
C LYS A 48 8.73 -1.00 -12.59
N MET A 49 8.62 -2.33 -12.66
CA MET A 49 9.03 -3.19 -11.55
C MET A 49 10.52 -3.08 -11.28
N LYS A 50 10.94 -3.17 -10.02
CA LYS A 50 12.36 -3.19 -9.65
C LYS A 50 12.88 -4.62 -9.67
N ASN A 51 14.07 -4.80 -10.24
CA ASN A 51 14.83 -6.06 -10.19
C ASN A 51 15.43 -6.28 -8.79
N GLY A 52 15.79 -7.52 -8.47
CA GLY A 52 16.43 -7.93 -7.22
C GLY A 52 15.51 -7.84 -6.00
N LYS A 53 14.19 -7.91 -6.20
CA LYS A 53 13.21 -7.87 -5.11
C LYS A 53 12.67 -9.27 -4.81
N ALA A 54 12.54 -9.59 -3.53
CA ALA A 54 11.98 -10.87 -3.07
C ALA A 54 10.62 -11.17 -3.70
N THR A 55 10.35 -12.45 -3.95
CA THR A 55 9.15 -13.00 -4.59
C THR A 55 7.94 -12.99 -3.65
N GLY A 56 6.75 -13.22 -4.20
CA GLY A 56 5.56 -13.52 -3.40
C GLY A 56 5.45 -15.03 -3.13
N PRO A 57 4.28 -15.51 -2.66
CA PRO A 57 4.01 -16.95 -2.47
C PRO A 57 4.17 -17.79 -3.74
N ASP A 58 4.04 -17.16 -4.91
CA ASP A 58 4.18 -17.78 -6.23
C ASP A 58 5.63 -18.04 -6.65
N ASN A 59 6.62 -17.53 -5.91
CA ASN A 59 8.04 -17.61 -6.25
C ASN A 59 8.40 -17.02 -7.64
N ILE A 60 7.59 -16.08 -8.14
CA ILE A 60 7.86 -15.41 -9.42
C ILE A 60 8.58 -14.08 -9.19
N ALA A 61 9.78 -13.97 -9.75
CA ALA A 61 10.59 -12.75 -9.73
C ALA A 61 10.12 -11.73 -10.79
N ALA A 62 10.46 -10.45 -10.58
CA ALA A 62 10.09 -9.41 -11.53
C ALA A 62 10.78 -9.61 -12.90
N GLU A 63 11.99 -10.15 -12.88
CA GLU A 63 12.82 -10.47 -14.03
C GLU A 63 12.18 -11.53 -14.92
N GLN A 64 11.56 -12.54 -14.32
CA GLN A 64 10.83 -13.57 -15.06
C GLN A 64 9.63 -12.97 -15.78
N ILE A 65 8.89 -12.06 -15.13
CA ILE A 65 7.75 -11.37 -15.74
C ILE A 65 8.19 -10.41 -16.85
N LYS A 66 9.34 -9.75 -16.68
CA LYS A 66 9.91 -8.88 -17.71
C LYS A 66 10.45 -9.63 -18.92
N ALA A 67 10.75 -10.92 -18.77
CA ALA A 67 11.21 -11.79 -19.86
C ALA A 67 10.06 -12.45 -20.64
N LEU A 68 8.81 -12.25 -20.21
CA LEU A 68 7.62 -12.76 -20.89
C LEU A 68 7.49 -12.17 -22.29
N ASP A 69 6.99 -12.98 -23.20
CA ASP A 69 6.74 -12.55 -24.56
C ASP A 69 5.39 -11.83 -24.70
N GLU A 70 5.09 -11.44 -25.94
CA GLU A 70 3.87 -10.71 -26.27
C GLU A 70 2.59 -11.52 -26.06
N PHE A 71 2.67 -12.84 -26.20
CA PHE A 71 1.56 -13.76 -25.99
C PHE A 71 1.25 -13.87 -24.49
N ASP A 72 2.26 -14.06 -23.65
CA ASP A 72 2.12 -14.12 -22.20
C ASP A 72 1.59 -12.82 -21.61
N ILE A 73 2.06 -11.66 -22.10
CA ILE A 73 1.55 -10.35 -21.68
C ILE A 73 0.09 -10.18 -22.07
N ASN A 74 -0.36 -10.71 -23.22
CA ASN A 74 -1.78 -10.73 -23.58
C ASN A 74 -2.58 -11.54 -22.56
N LYS A 75 -2.12 -12.73 -22.20
CA LYS A 75 -2.81 -13.59 -21.22
C LYS A 75 -2.90 -12.98 -19.83
N ILE A 76 -1.84 -12.32 -19.36
CA ILE A 76 -1.91 -11.56 -18.12
C ILE A 76 -2.92 -10.42 -18.24
N THR A 77 -2.97 -9.73 -19.38
CA THR A 77 -3.91 -8.61 -19.57
C THR A 77 -5.36 -9.10 -19.55
N GLU A 78 -5.68 -10.17 -20.29
CA GLU A 78 -7.00 -10.80 -20.30
C GLU A 78 -7.45 -11.18 -18.88
N LEU A 79 -6.58 -11.85 -18.12
CA LEU A 79 -6.84 -12.23 -16.73
C LEU A 79 -7.10 -11.02 -15.83
N LEU A 80 -6.25 -9.99 -15.92
CA LEU A 80 -6.37 -8.82 -15.07
C LEU A 80 -7.61 -7.99 -15.40
N ASP A 81 -8.00 -7.93 -16.67
CA ASP A 81 -9.20 -7.25 -17.12
C ASP A 81 -10.47 -7.97 -16.64
N GLU A 82 -10.52 -9.29 -16.77
CA GLU A 82 -11.62 -10.11 -16.23
C GLU A 82 -11.79 -9.92 -14.72
N ILE A 83 -10.68 -9.95 -13.96
CA ILE A 83 -10.69 -9.67 -12.52
C ILE A 83 -11.21 -8.24 -12.24
N TYR A 84 -10.83 -7.27 -13.07
CA TYR A 84 -11.23 -5.89 -12.89
C TYR A 84 -12.72 -5.65 -13.20
N GLU A 85 -13.27 -6.34 -14.20
CA GLU A 85 -14.68 -6.27 -14.57
C GLU A 85 -15.58 -7.00 -13.57
N THR A 86 -15.19 -8.21 -13.16
CA THR A 86 -15.99 -9.08 -12.27
C THR A 86 -15.83 -8.74 -10.79
N GLY A 87 -14.66 -8.21 -10.40
CA GLY A 87 -14.27 -8.07 -9.00
C GLY A 87 -13.85 -9.38 -8.34
N GLU A 88 -13.82 -10.49 -9.08
CA GLU A 88 -13.48 -11.81 -8.54
C GLU A 88 -11.97 -12.06 -8.62
N ILE A 89 -11.29 -11.99 -7.47
CA ILE A 89 -9.84 -12.23 -7.40
C ILE A 89 -9.60 -13.71 -7.04
N PRO A 90 -8.77 -14.45 -7.81
CA PRO A 90 -8.40 -15.82 -7.45
C PRO A 90 -7.78 -15.91 -6.06
N LYS A 91 -8.17 -16.93 -5.27
CA LYS A 91 -7.71 -17.10 -3.87
C LYS A 91 -6.18 -17.13 -3.74
N GLU A 92 -5.48 -17.68 -4.73
CA GLU A 92 -4.02 -17.71 -4.75
C GLU A 92 -3.39 -16.31 -4.86
N MET A 93 -4.05 -15.39 -5.58
CA MET A 93 -3.60 -14.00 -5.71
C MET A 93 -3.83 -13.17 -4.45
N LEU A 94 -4.71 -13.62 -3.55
CA LEU A 94 -4.98 -13.01 -2.25
C LEU A 94 -3.96 -13.43 -1.17
N LYS A 95 -3.12 -14.44 -1.43
CA LYS A 95 -2.09 -14.87 -0.48
C LYS A 95 -0.91 -13.91 -0.45
N SER A 96 -0.34 -13.73 0.74
CA SER A 96 0.91 -13.00 0.95
C SER A 96 1.78 -13.66 1.99
N ILE A 97 3.10 -13.58 1.82
CA ILE A 97 4.07 -13.97 2.85
C ILE A 97 4.28 -12.76 3.76
N PHE A 98 4.09 -12.93 5.07
CA PHE A 98 4.41 -11.90 6.05
C PHE A 98 5.80 -12.13 6.64
N ILE A 99 6.63 -11.08 6.65
CA ILE A 99 7.93 -11.07 7.31
C ILE A 99 7.89 -10.01 8.41
N ALA A 100 8.22 -10.40 9.64
CA ALA A 100 8.37 -9.49 10.76
C ALA A 100 9.81 -8.95 10.82
N LEU A 101 9.98 -7.64 10.64
CA LEU A 101 11.27 -6.96 10.80
C LEU A 101 11.34 -6.27 12.16
N PRO A 102 12.37 -6.52 12.99
CA PRO A 102 12.49 -5.83 14.27
C PRO A 102 12.67 -4.31 14.06
N LYS A 103 11.97 -3.50 14.86
CA LYS A 103 12.14 -2.03 14.85
C LYS A 103 13.41 -1.58 15.57
N LYS A 104 13.92 -2.41 16.49
CA LYS A 104 15.12 -2.19 17.30
C LYS A 104 15.75 -3.54 17.66
N ASP A 105 17.02 -3.53 18.03
CA ASP A 105 17.71 -4.74 18.48
C ASP A 105 17.07 -5.31 19.75
N GLY A 106 17.07 -6.65 19.85
CA GLY A 106 16.47 -7.36 21.00
C GLY A 106 14.94 -7.33 21.05
N ALA A 107 14.24 -7.00 19.96
CA ALA A 107 12.78 -7.06 19.90
C ALA A 107 12.27 -8.51 20.09
N THR A 108 11.53 -8.73 21.17
CA THR A 108 10.93 -10.04 21.50
C THR A 108 9.41 -10.05 21.28
N GLU A 109 8.76 -8.90 21.45
CA GLU A 109 7.31 -8.75 21.27
C GLU A 109 6.93 -8.47 19.81
N CYS A 110 5.76 -8.97 19.39
CA CYS A 110 5.28 -8.80 18.01
C CYS A 110 5.09 -7.31 17.63
N GLU A 111 4.65 -6.47 18.57
CA GLU A 111 4.40 -5.04 18.34
C GLU A 111 5.68 -4.23 18.04
N LEU A 112 6.81 -4.73 18.52
CA LEU A 112 8.13 -4.15 18.29
C LEU A 112 8.71 -4.52 16.93
N HIS A 113 7.95 -5.25 16.11
CA HIS A 113 8.31 -5.52 14.73
C HIS A 113 7.40 -4.74 13.78
N ARG A 114 7.88 -4.57 12.55
CA ARG A 114 7.12 -4.11 11.40
C ARG A 114 6.83 -5.32 10.53
N THR A 115 5.55 -5.64 10.36
CA THR A 115 5.14 -6.69 9.44
C THR A 115 5.20 -6.16 8.00
N ILE A 116 5.86 -6.89 7.11
CA ILE A 116 5.93 -6.58 5.67
C ILE A 116 5.28 -7.73 4.91
N SER A 117 4.34 -7.41 4.03
CA SER A 117 3.69 -8.39 3.15
C SER A 117 4.36 -8.47 1.77
N PHE A 118 4.65 -9.70 1.35
CA PHE A 118 5.11 -10.03 0.02
C PHE A 118 3.98 -10.74 -0.72
N MET A 119 3.42 -10.02 -1.68
CA MET A 119 2.35 -10.48 -2.56
C MET A 119 2.89 -10.78 -3.96
N SER A 120 2.15 -11.59 -4.72
CA SER A 120 2.46 -11.91 -6.13
C SER A 120 2.70 -10.62 -6.93
N LYS A 121 3.64 -10.70 -7.87
CA LYS A 121 3.92 -9.59 -8.78
C LYS A 121 2.74 -9.29 -9.70
N VAL A 122 1.98 -10.31 -10.11
CA VAL A 122 0.77 -10.13 -10.92
C VAL A 122 -0.29 -9.37 -10.13
N THR A 123 -0.52 -9.74 -8.86
CA THR A 123 -1.39 -8.96 -7.98
C THR A 123 -0.91 -7.50 -7.81
N LYS A 124 0.41 -7.26 -7.77
CA LYS A 124 0.96 -5.88 -7.74
C LYS A 124 0.67 -5.09 -9.02
N ILE A 125 0.59 -5.73 -10.19
CA ILE A 125 0.20 -5.06 -11.44
C ILE A 125 -1.23 -4.55 -11.31
N LEU A 126 -2.16 -5.43 -10.90
CA LEU A 126 -3.56 -5.08 -10.66
C LEU A 126 -3.69 -3.92 -9.66
N LEU A 127 -3.09 -4.06 -8.48
CA LEU A 127 -3.17 -3.02 -7.44
C LEU A 127 -2.58 -1.69 -7.91
N ARG A 128 -1.46 -1.72 -8.65
CA ARG A 128 -0.89 -0.48 -9.21
C ARG A 128 -1.88 0.19 -10.16
N LYS A 129 -2.58 -0.60 -10.97
CA LYS A 129 -3.55 -0.06 -11.92
C LYS A 129 -4.76 0.55 -11.21
N VAL A 130 -5.33 -0.16 -10.24
CA VAL A 130 -6.43 0.34 -9.40
C VAL A 130 -6.00 1.59 -8.65
N MET A 131 -4.82 1.58 -8.01
CA MET A 131 -4.26 2.72 -7.29
C MET A 131 -4.13 3.95 -8.19
N MET A 132 -3.64 3.81 -9.43
CA MET A 132 -3.52 4.95 -10.35
C MET A 132 -4.89 5.55 -10.70
N ARG A 133 -5.91 4.72 -10.93
CA ARG A 133 -7.28 5.19 -11.21
C ARG A 133 -7.87 5.90 -10.00
N VAL A 134 -7.75 5.33 -8.81
CA VAL A 134 -8.20 5.94 -7.55
C VAL A 134 -7.47 7.26 -7.32
N ARG A 135 -6.14 7.28 -7.46
CA ARG A 135 -5.32 8.47 -7.25
C ARG A 135 -5.77 9.64 -8.11
N ASN A 136 -6.07 9.41 -9.39
CA ASN A 136 -6.54 10.46 -10.28
C ASN A 136 -7.89 11.04 -9.86
N LYS A 137 -8.78 10.21 -9.32
CA LYS A 137 -10.09 10.65 -8.80
C LYS A 137 -9.97 11.42 -7.49
N ILE A 138 -9.09 11.00 -6.58
CA ILE A 138 -8.94 11.66 -5.26
C ILE A 138 -8.02 12.87 -5.29
N ARG A 139 -7.22 13.07 -6.34
CA ARG A 139 -6.23 14.16 -6.41
C ARG A 139 -6.83 15.56 -6.16
N PRO A 140 -8.01 15.91 -6.71
CA PRO A 140 -8.66 17.19 -6.42
C PRO A 140 -9.09 17.35 -4.95
N GLU A 141 -9.33 16.25 -4.24
CA GLU A 141 -9.77 16.24 -2.84
C GLU A 141 -8.60 16.32 -1.84
N ILE A 142 -7.36 16.12 -2.30
CA ILE A 142 -6.18 16.19 -1.44
C ILE A 142 -5.81 17.65 -1.19
N GLY A 143 -5.92 18.10 0.06
CA GLY A 143 -5.56 19.46 0.46
C GLY A 143 -4.08 19.81 0.23
N ASP A 144 -3.81 21.09 0.00
CA ASP A 144 -2.46 21.57 -0.34
C ASP A 144 -1.41 21.36 0.75
N THR A 145 -1.84 21.23 2.01
CA THR A 145 -0.98 20.97 3.16
C THR A 145 -0.50 19.52 3.22
N GLN A 146 -1.15 18.59 2.51
CA GLN A 146 -0.73 17.19 2.49
C GLN A 146 0.54 17.01 1.65
N CYS A 147 1.62 16.57 2.30
CA CYS A 147 2.91 16.33 1.66
C CYS A 147 3.26 14.84 1.53
N GLY A 148 2.69 14.00 2.40
CA GLY A 148 2.96 12.56 2.40
C GLY A 148 2.27 11.87 1.21
N PHE A 149 3.00 11.01 0.50
CA PHE A 149 2.48 10.19 -0.63
C PHE A 149 1.87 10.99 -1.80
N VAL A 150 2.08 12.30 -1.85
CA VAL A 150 1.67 13.17 -2.95
C VAL A 150 2.85 13.37 -3.91
N GLU A 151 2.59 13.19 -5.21
CA GLU A 151 3.61 13.36 -6.24
C GLU A 151 4.10 14.82 -6.30
N GLY A 152 5.41 14.99 -6.37
CA GLY A 152 6.05 16.32 -6.36
C GLY A 152 6.13 16.99 -4.98
N LYS A 153 5.60 16.37 -3.92
CA LYS A 153 5.75 16.84 -2.53
C LYS A 153 6.56 15.84 -1.70
N GLY A 154 7.30 16.35 -0.73
CA GLY A 154 8.10 15.55 0.18
C GLY A 154 8.20 16.17 1.56
N THR A 155 9.03 15.55 2.41
CA THR A 155 9.27 16.02 3.79
C THR A 155 9.84 17.44 3.82
N THR A 156 10.67 17.81 2.85
CA THR A 156 11.21 19.17 2.71
C THR A 156 10.11 20.22 2.57
N ASN A 157 9.03 19.93 1.82
CA ASN A 157 7.90 20.85 1.70
C ASN A 157 7.19 21.05 3.04
N ALA A 158 6.94 19.96 3.78
CA ALA A 158 6.31 20.02 5.10
C ALA A 158 7.16 20.82 6.11
N VAL A 159 8.47 20.56 6.15
CA VAL A 159 9.41 21.29 7.02
C VAL A 159 9.49 22.76 6.63
N TYR A 160 9.51 23.08 5.33
CA TYR A 160 9.52 24.45 4.84
C TYR A 160 8.25 25.20 5.24
N MET A 161 7.07 24.62 5.04
CA MET A 161 5.80 25.23 5.46
C MET A 161 5.77 25.50 6.97
N LEU A 162 6.19 24.52 7.78
CA LEU A 162 6.26 24.68 9.23
C LEU A 162 7.22 25.82 9.62
N LYS A 163 8.40 25.87 8.99
CA LYS A 163 9.41 26.91 9.22
C LYS A 163 8.86 28.31 8.88
N MET A 164 8.18 28.46 7.74
CA MET A 164 7.56 29.73 7.34
C MET A 164 6.50 30.21 8.33
N ILE A 165 5.67 29.29 8.87
CA ILE A 165 4.67 29.63 9.88
C ILE A 165 5.35 30.10 11.18
N ILE A 166 6.41 29.40 11.62
CA ILE A 166 7.18 29.78 12.81
C ILE A 166 7.84 31.15 12.64
N GLU A 167 8.55 31.37 11.53
CA GLU A 167 9.22 32.65 11.25
C GLU A 167 8.21 33.80 11.21
N ARG A 168 7.05 33.59 10.58
CA ARG A 168 6.01 34.62 10.52
C ARG A 168 5.40 34.95 11.88
N ALA A 169 5.18 33.95 12.74
CA ALA A 169 4.68 34.17 14.09
C ALA A 169 5.68 34.99 14.93
N LEU A 170 6.98 34.68 14.81
CA LEU A 170 8.05 35.41 15.47
C LEU A 170 8.14 36.86 14.98
N GLU A 171 8.07 37.11 13.68
CA GLU A 171 8.04 38.47 13.09
C GLU A 171 6.88 39.30 13.63
N MET A 172 5.71 38.67 13.81
CA MET A 172 4.50 39.34 14.29
C MET A 172 4.40 39.41 15.82
N GLN A 173 5.43 38.94 16.55
CA GLN A 173 5.44 38.84 18.02
C GLN A 173 4.20 38.11 18.56
N LYS A 174 3.83 37.01 17.88
CA LYS A 174 2.74 36.13 18.29
C LYS A 174 3.30 34.84 18.87
N ASP A 175 2.70 34.38 19.95
CA ASP A 175 2.99 33.04 20.49
C ASP A 175 2.56 31.97 19.49
N ILE A 176 3.38 30.92 19.38
CA ILE A 176 3.09 29.75 18.54
C ILE A 176 3.21 28.48 19.38
N TYR A 177 2.25 27.58 19.20
CA TYR A 177 2.21 26.28 19.85
C TYR A 177 2.14 25.21 18.77
N LEU A 178 3.00 24.19 18.87
CA LEU A 178 3.06 23.08 17.93
C LEU A 178 2.49 21.82 18.58
N CYS A 179 1.53 21.18 17.93
CA CYS A 179 0.96 19.90 18.33
C CYS A 179 1.30 18.85 17.28
N PHE A 180 2.05 17.83 17.68
CA PHE A 180 2.40 16.70 16.82
C PHE A 180 1.47 15.53 17.13
N ILE A 181 0.76 15.05 16.11
CA ILE A 181 -0.17 13.93 16.20
C ILE A 181 0.40 12.77 15.36
N ASP A 182 0.50 11.59 15.96
CA ASP A 182 0.92 10.37 15.28
C ASP A 182 -0.09 9.24 15.51
N TYR A 183 -0.32 8.43 14.48
CA TYR A 183 -1.28 7.32 14.53
C TYR A 183 -0.57 6.00 14.78
N THR A 184 -0.96 5.31 15.86
CA THR A 184 -0.48 3.95 16.14
C THR A 184 -0.93 2.98 15.04
N LYS A 185 0.04 2.31 14.39
CA LYS A 185 -0.21 1.25 13.39
C LYS A 185 -1.22 1.70 12.29
N ALA A 186 -0.98 2.87 11.71
CA ALA A 186 -1.92 3.55 10.80
C ALA A 186 -2.43 2.70 9.63
N PHE A 187 -1.58 1.86 9.01
CA PHE A 187 -2.00 0.98 7.91
C PHE A 187 -2.83 -0.21 8.39
N ASP A 188 -2.46 -0.80 9.53
CA ASP A 188 -3.09 -1.99 10.07
C ASP A 188 -4.46 -1.66 10.69
N ARG A 189 -4.66 -0.42 11.15
CA ARG A 189 -5.91 0.06 11.76
C ARG A 189 -6.86 0.72 10.78
N VAL A 190 -6.61 0.63 9.47
CA VAL A 190 -7.60 1.03 8.45
C VAL A 190 -8.74 0.03 8.50
N LYS A 191 -9.96 0.50 8.73
CA LYS A 191 -11.11 -0.38 8.74
C LYS A 191 -11.32 -1.02 7.36
N HIS A 192 -11.40 -2.34 7.34
CA HIS A 192 -11.79 -3.11 6.15
C HIS A 192 -13.30 -3.37 6.18
N TRP A 193 -13.89 -3.51 4.98
CA TRP A 193 -15.31 -3.78 4.75
C TRP A 193 -15.67 -5.26 4.86
#